data_AF-A0A537QZ23-F1
#
_entry.id   AF-A0A537QZ23-F1
#
_cell.length_a   1.000
_cell.length_b   1.000
_cell.length_c   1.000
_cell.angle_alpha   90.00
_cell.angle_beta   90.00
_cell.angle_gamma   90.00
#
_symmetry.space_group_name_H-M   'P 1'
#
loop_
_entity.id
_entity.type
_entity.pdbx_description
1 polymer ?
#
loop_
_entity_poly.entity_id
_entity_poly.type
_entity_poly.pdbx_seq_one_letter_code
_entity_poly.pdbx_strand_id
1 'polypeptide(L)'
;MTARLKLIALDADDLAVISAHVQDARVQICDIIWRQDEKRLVVGMSRLDWEQTLQGETSPRRLIAALRFDRVLSCKSRNLDLESRDAALDLLGIEFHPAEAPSGSALLLFS
;
A
#
# COMPACT_ATOMS: atom_id res chain seq x y z
N MET A 1 -20.43 -2.57 -12.47
CA MET A 1 -20.05 -2.37 -11.06
C MET A 1 -18.82 -3.23 -10.81
N THR A 2 -17.65 -2.63 -10.62
CA THR A 2 -16.44 -3.38 -10.31
C THR A 2 -16.61 -4.08 -8.96
N ALA A 3 -16.33 -5.38 -8.89
CA ALA A 3 -16.43 -6.13 -7.66
C ALA A 3 -15.46 -5.53 -6.62
N ARG A 4 -15.88 -5.48 -5.34
CA ARG A 4 -15.02 -4.94 -4.28
C ARG A 4 -13.89 -5.93 -4.00
N LEU A 5 -12.72 -5.68 -4.59
CA LEU A 5 -11.53 -6.51 -4.38
C LEU A 5 -11.05 -6.39 -2.93
N LYS A 6 -10.96 -7.52 -2.23
CA LYS A 6 -10.40 -7.63 -0.89
C LYS A 6 -9.36 -8.73 -0.88
N LEU A 7 -8.10 -8.35 -0.73
CA LEU A 7 -6.96 -9.26 -0.65
C LEU A 7 -6.44 -9.31 0.80
N ILE A 8 -5.94 -10.46 1.20
CA ILE A 8 -5.29 -10.68 2.50
C ILE A 8 -4.04 -11.50 2.22
N ALA A 9 -2.89 -11.04 2.72
CA ALA A 9 -1.63 -11.76 2.65
C ALA A 9 -1.20 -12.21 4.06
N LEU A 10 -0.79 -13.46 4.19
CA LEU A 10 -0.28 -14.02 5.45
C LEU A 10 1.20 -14.40 5.38
N ASP A 11 1.76 -14.50 4.18
CA ASP A 11 3.17 -14.73 3.92
C ASP A 11 3.73 -13.75 2.86
N ALA A 12 5.00 -13.93 2.53
CA ALA A 12 5.70 -13.07 1.57
C ALA A 12 5.24 -13.29 0.12
N ASP A 13 4.81 -14.50 -0.23
CA ASP A 13 4.36 -14.84 -1.58
C ASP A 13 3.00 -14.18 -1.86
N ASP A 14 2.09 -14.21 -0.90
CA ASP A 14 0.82 -13.48 -0.97
C ASP A 14 1.04 -11.96 -1.04
N LEU A 15 2.04 -11.44 -0.31
CA LEU A 15 2.34 -10.01 -0.31
C LEU A 15 2.77 -9.52 -1.69
N ALA A 16 3.47 -10.37 -2.47
CA ALA A 16 3.87 -10.03 -3.84
C ALA A 16 2.65 -9.75 -4.74
N VAL A 17 1.56 -10.50 -4.57
CA VAL A 17 0.29 -10.26 -5.29
C VAL A 17 -0.30 -8.90 -4.91
N ILE A 18 -0.35 -8.58 -3.61
CA ILE A 18 -0.83 -7.27 -3.15
C ILE A 18 0.05 -6.15 -3.70
N SER A 19 1.38 -6.30 -3.65
CA SER A 19 2.35 -5.33 -4.19
C SER A 19 2.09 -5.03 -5.67
N ALA A 20 1.85 -6.06 -6.49
CA ALA A 20 1.51 -5.88 -7.90
C ALA A 20 0.19 -5.09 -8.10
N HIS A 21 -0.82 -5.33 -7.26
CA HIS A 21 -2.10 -4.62 -7.36
C HIS A 21 -2.06 -3.15 -6.92
N VAL A 22 -1.08 -2.76 -6.10
CA VAL A 22 -0.93 -1.40 -5.58
C VAL A 22 0.25 -0.65 -6.20
N GLN A 23 0.95 -1.26 -7.15
CA GLN A 23 1.98 -0.58 -7.94
C GLN A 23 1.37 0.60 -8.70
N ASP A 24 2.11 1.71 -8.73
CA ASP A 24 1.70 3.02 -9.28
C ASP A 24 0.45 3.62 -8.60
N ALA A 25 0.15 3.18 -7.37
CA ALA A 25 -0.91 3.78 -6.57
C ALA A 25 -0.47 5.14 -6.04
N ARG A 26 -1.33 6.15 -6.25
CA ARG A 26 -1.12 7.48 -5.70
C ARG A 26 -1.51 7.50 -4.23
N VAL A 27 -0.64 8.01 -3.40
CA VAL A 27 -0.79 8.12 -1.94
C VAL A 27 -0.53 9.57 -1.54
N GLN A 28 -1.39 10.16 -0.73
CA GLN A 28 -1.09 11.45 -0.10
C GLN A 28 -0.44 11.20 1.26
N ILE A 29 0.49 12.08 1.68
CA ILE A 29 1.16 11.94 2.97
C ILE A 29 0.14 11.93 4.13
N CYS A 30 -0.91 12.75 4.03
CA CYS A 30 -1.99 12.79 5.02
C CYS A 30 -2.81 11.49 5.15
N ASP A 31 -2.77 10.63 4.13
CA ASP A 31 -3.48 9.34 4.08
C ASP A 31 -2.66 8.17 4.64
N ILE A 32 -1.40 8.41 5.05
CA ILE A 32 -0.56 7.44 5.75
C ILE A 32 -0.80 7.59 7.26
N ILE A 33 -1.66 6.74 7.81
CA ILE A 33 -2.13 6.83 9.19
C ILE A 33 -1.57 5.65 9.99
N TRP A 34 -0.61 5.94 10.86
CA TRP A 34 -0.14 5.00 11.86
C TRP A 34 -0.90 5.18 13.18
N ARG A 35 -1.63 4.14 13.58
CA ARG A 35 -2.36 4.06 14.85
C ARG A 35 -1.58 3.17 15.80
N GLN A 36 -0.72 3.79 16.62
CA GLN A 36 0.18 3.07 17.52
C GLN A 36 -0.58 2.22 18.54
N ASP A 37 -1.65 2.75 19.14
CA ASP A 37 -2.47 2.05 20.14
C ASP A 37 -3.15 0.79 19.56
N GLU A 38 -3.51 0.83 18.27
CA GLU A 38 -4.10 -0.29 17.54
C GLU A 38 -3.05 -1.20 16.90
N LYS A 39 -1.75 -0.84 16.98
CA LYS A 39 -0.64 -1.50 16.26
C LYS A 39 -0.96 -1.67 14.77
N ARG A 40 -1.44 -0.60 14.13
CA ARG A 40 -1.98 -0.65 12.77
C ARG A 40 -1.46 0.49 11.92
N LEU A 41 -1.03 0.17 10.70
CA LEU A 41 -0.78 1.13 9.65
C LEU A 41 -1.89 1.03 8.61
N VAL A 42 -2.47 2.17 8.23
CA VAL A 42 -3.43 2.28 7.13
C VAL A 42 -2.89 3.29 6.13
N VAL A 43 -2.85 2.92 4.86
CA VAL A 43 -2.48 3.81 3.76
C VAL A 43 -3.66 3.92 2.83
N GLY A 44 -4.28 5.11 2.79
CA GLY A 44 -5.27 5.46 1.77
C GLY A 44 -4.58 5.69 0.42
N MET A 45 -5.16 5.17 -0.66
CA MET A 45 -4.53 5.26 -1.98
C MET A 45 -5.52 5.22 -3.13
N SER A 46 -5.05 5.64 -4.29
CA SER A 46 -5.76 5.59 -5.57
C SER A 46 -4.98 4.72 -6.56
N ARG A 47 -5.26 3.41 -6.55
CA ARG A 47 -4.59 2.39 -7.39
C ARG A 47 -5.20 2.26 -8.79
N LEU A 48 -4.44 1.72 -9.73
CA LEU A 48 -4.93 1.40 -11.07
C LEU A 48 -5.89 0.20 -11.05
N ASP A 49 -6.91 0.27 -11.90
CA ASP A 49 -7.79 -0.86 -12.19
C ASP A 49 -7.19 -1.75 -13.29
N TRP A 50 -6.32 -2.67 -12.86
CA TRP A 50 -5.66 -3.62 -13.75
C TRP A 50 -6.66 -4.57 -14.46
N GLU A 51 -7.82 -4.88 -13.87
CA GLU A 51 -8.80 -5.79 -14.48
C GLU A 51 -9.40 -5.20 -15.77
N GLN A 52 -9.73 -3.91 -15.77
CA GLN A 52 -10.23 -3.22 -16.98
C GLN A 52 -9.13 -2.98 -18.00
N THR A 53 -7.90 -2.72 -17.54
CA THR A 53 -6.74 -2.56 -18.42
C THR A 53 -6.48 -3.83 -19.24
N LEU A 54 -6.64 -5.01 -18.61
CA LEU A 54 -6.56 -6.31 -19.28
C LEU A 54 -7.74 -6.60 -20.23
N GLN A 55 -8.87 -5.91 -20.06
CA GLN A 55 -10.05 -6.01 -20.94
C GLN A 55 -10.00 -5.06 -22.15
N GLY A 56 -8.93 -4.28 -22.32
CA GLY A 56 -8.73 -3.41 -23.48
C GLY A 56 -9.47 -2.07 -23.41
N GLU A 57 -9.94 -1.65 -22.23
CA GLU A 57 -10.51 -0.32 -22.05
C GLU A 57 -9.44 0.77 -22.19
N THR A 58 -9.77 1.85 -22.90
CA THR A 58 -8.82 2.87 -23.38
C THR A 58 -8.37 3.88 -22.33
N SER A 59 -8.98 3.88 -21.14
CA SER A 59 -8.61 4.78 -20.04
C SER A 59 -8.35 3.99 -18.76
N PRO A 60 -7.12 3.95 -18.24
CA PRO A 60 -6.85 3.34 -16.95
C PRO A 60 -7.62 4.09 -15.86
N ARG A 61 -8.66 3.45 -15.33
CA ARG A 61 -9.42 3.97 -14.19
C ARG A 61 -8.59 3.81 -12.92
N ARG A 62 -8.73 4.78 -12.01
CA ARG A 62 -8.23 4.63 -10.64
C ARG A 62 -9.35 4.36 -9.66
N LEU A 63 -9.08 3.46 -8.71
CA LEU A 63 -9.99 3.06 -7.66
C LEU A 63 -9.42 3.50 -6.32
N ILE A 64 -10.29 4.07 -5.48
CA ILE A 64 -9.95 4.35 -4.08
C ILE A 64 -9.85 3.02 -3.35
N ALA A 65 -8.72 2.81 -2.69
CA ALA A 65 -8.40 1.62 -1.93
C ALA A 65 -7.68 1.99 -0.63
N ALA A 66 -7.56 1.01 0.27
CA ALA A 66 -6.76 1.15 1.48
C ALA A 66 -5.89 -0.10 1.64
N LEU A 67 -4.61 0.10 1.93
CA LEU A 67 -3.67 -0.93 2.33
C LEU A 67 -3.53 -0.90 3.85
N ARG A 68 -3.68 -2.06 4.50
CA ARG A 68 -3.65 -2.17 5.96
C ARG A 68 -2.65 -3.22 6.40
N PHE A 69 -1.79 -2.85 7.33
CA PHE A 69 -0.94 -3.77 8.07
C PHE A 69 -1.41 -3.81 9.53
N ASP A 70 -1.65 -5.01 10.05
CA ASP A 70 -1.94 -5.24 11.47
C ASP A 70 -0.67 -5.75 12.19
N ARG A 71 -0.59 -5.54 13.50
CA ARG A 71 0.58 -5.86 14.36
C ARG A 71 1.86 -5.07 14.02
N VAL A 72 1.70 -3.83 13.54
CA VAL A 72 2.81 -2.89 13.30
C VAL A 72 3.28 -2.29 14.62
N LEU A 73 4.45 -2.73 15.08
CA LEU A 73 5.03 -2.30 16.36
C LEU A 73 5.74 -0.95 16.29
N SER A 74 6.24 -0.58 15.11
CA SER A 74 6.90 0.70 14.86
C SER A 74 6.74 1.10 13.41
N CYS A 75 6.63 2.39 13.13
CA CYS A 75 6.61 2.94 11.78
C CYS A 75 7.72 3.98 11.66
N LYS A 76 8.49 3.92 10.57
CA LYS A 76 9.57 4.87 10.28
C LYS A 76 9.43 5.33 8.83
N SER A 77 9.77 6.59 8.58
CA SER A 77 9.88 7.14 7.24
C SER A 77 11.30 7.64 7.01
N ARG A 78 11.69 7.75 5.74
CA ARG A 78 12.96 8.34 5.32
C ARG A 78 12.70 9.17 4.07
N ASN A 79 13.23 10.39 4.03
CA ASN A 79 13.07 11.32 2.92
C ASN A 79 11.59 11.62 2.57
N LEU A 80 10.69 11.51 3.54
CA LEU A 80 9.31 11.96 3.42
C LEU A 80 9.14 13.22 4.27
N ASP A 81 8.75 14.30 3.61
CA ASP A 81 8.38 15.55 4.30
C ASP A 81 6.97 15.41 4.88
N LEU A 82 6.89 15.03 6.15
CA LEU A 82 5.63 14.83 6.86
C LEU A 82 4.86 16.15 7.11
N GLU A 83 5.50 17.31 6.94
CA GLU A 83 4.84 18.61 7.04
C GLU A 83 4.05 18.94 5.76
N SER A 84 4.49 18.41 4.62
CA SER A 84 3.82 18.56 3.32
C SER A 84 2.66 17.58 3.16
N ARG A 85 1.60 17.77 3.94
CA ARG A 85 0.46 16.85 4.05
C ARG A 85 -0.23 16.50 2.72
N ASP A 86 -0.26 17.44 1.78
CA ASP A 86 -0.93 17.27 0.48
C ASP A 86 0.00 16.74 -0.61
N ALA A 87 1.29 16.52 -0.30
CA ALA A 87 2.22 15.92 -1.25
C ALA A 87 1.74 14.53 -1.66
N ALA A 88 1.71 14.32 -2.97
CA ALA A 88 1.41 13.03 -3.58
C ALA A 88 2.71 12.24 -3.78
N LEU A 89 2.63 10.95 -3.48
CA LEU A 89 3.67 9.95 -3.65
C LEU A 89 3.12 8.84 -4.55
N ASP A 90 3.97 8.26 -5.39
CA ASP A 90 3.62 7.06 -6.14
C ASP A 90 4.24 5.83 -5.46
N LEU A 91 3.40 4.86 -5.09
CA LEU A 91 3.84 3.60 -4.47
C LEU A 91 4.41 2.67 -5.55
N LEU A 92 5.72 2.44 -5.49
CA LEU A 92 6.44 1.58 -6.43
C LEU A 92 6.29 0.10 -6.10
N GLY A 93 6.17 -0.23 -4.82
CA GLY A 93 6.06 -1.60 -4.36
C GLY A 93 6.23 -1.76 -2.86
N ILE A 94 6.06 -2.99 -2.41
CA ILE A 94 6.19 -3.40 -1.01
C ILE A 94 7.19 -4.56 -0.95
N GLU A 95 8.20 -4.42 -0.12
CA GLU A 95 9.16 -5.49 0.19
C GLU A 95 8.96 -5.96 1.63
N PHE A 96 9.18 -7.26 1.88
CA PHE A 96 9.19 -7.81 3.23
C PHE A 96 10.57 -8.37 3.55
N HIS A 97 11.17 -7.85 4.63
CA HIS A 97 12.44 -8.34 5.16
C HIS A 97 12.16 -9.16 6.43
N PRO A 98 12.30 -10.50 6.37
CA PRO A 98 12.07 -11.35 7.53
C PRO A 98 13.13 -11.12 8.61
N ALA A 99 12.71 -11.26 9.86
CA ALA A 99 13.58 -11.30 11.04
C ALA A 99 13.35 -12.63 11.78
N GLU A 100 13.33 -12.63 13.12
CA GLU A 100 12.97 -13.84 13.87
C GLU A 100 11.48 -14.17 13.66
N ALA A 101 11.20 -15.28 12.97
CA ALA A 101 9.83 -15.65 12.61
C ALA A 101 8.90 -15.71 13.84
N PRO A 102 7.67 -15.16 13.76
CA PRO A 102 6.99 -14.64 12.56
C PRO A 102 7.17 -13.12 12.33
N SER A 103 8.26 -12.52 12.81
CA SER A 103 8.51 -11.08 12.68
C SER A 103 9.28 -10.70 11.41
N GLY A 104 9.18 -9.42 11.05
CA GLY A 104 9.89 -8.82 9.93
C GLY A 104 9.53 -7.35 9.78
N SER A 105 10.06 -6.73 8.74
CA SER A 105 9.78 -5.33 8.39
C SER A 105 9.23 -5.25 6.96
N ALA A 106 8.09 -4.58 6.80
CA ALA A 106 7.58 -4.22 5.49
C ALA A 106 8.15 -2.85 5.08
N LEU A 107 8.76 -2.78 3.91
CA LEU A 107 9.29 -1.55 3.31
C LEU A 107 8.37 -1.13 2.17
N LEU A 108 7.78 0.06 2.28
CA LEU A 108 7.01 0.68 1.20
C LEU A 108 7.93 1.64 0.45
N LEU A 109 8.08 1.44 -0.85
CA LEU A 109 8.94 2.25 -1.72
C LEU A 109 8.11 3.30 -2.45
N PHE A 110 8.50 4.57 -2.35
CA PHE A 110 7.82 5.69 -2.97
C PHE A 110 8.75 6.48 -3.88
N SER A 111 8.21 7.06 -4.95
CA SER A 111 8.86 8.11 -5.78
C SER A 111 8.13 9.44 -5.71
#